data_AF-A0A4Q8QDN1-F1
#
_entry.id   AF-A0A4Q8QDN1-F1
#
_cell.length_a   1.000
_cell.length_b   1.000
_cell.length_c   1.000
_cell.angle_alpha   90.00
_cell.angle_beta   90.00
_cell.angle_gamma   90.00
#
_symmetry.space_group_name_H-M   'P 1'
#
loop_
_entity.id
_entity.type
_entity.pdbx_description
1 polymer ?
#
loop_
_entity_poly.entity_id
_entity_poly.type
_entity_poly.pdbx_seq_one_letter_code
_entity_poly.pdbx_strand_id
1 'polypeptide(L)'
;MRHCWFCLLILALLTSCGGNDDPPPSPEGAQLVFPEESSECTTGVSINEDLSQVTFQWQASSNTDSYTLIVVNLDTNVPQTISTASTSASLSINKGAPYSWSVTSLSSSSDQTAVSETWLFYNAGSQTTYPPFPAQLVRPVSGSTVQRNMSNEVTLEWIGADVENDITSFEVFFSDQNPPTTSIATPDAITTDLDVSVESGIVYYWRVITTDSEGNTSNSGVFEFKVF
;
A
#
# COMPACT_ATOMS: atom_id res chain seq x y z
N MET A 1 -21.61 -59.94 -56.94
CA MET A 1 -22.30 -60.83 -55.99
C MET A 1 -22.82 -59.97 -54.85
N ARG A 2 -24.04 -60.28 -54.40
CA ARG A 2 -24.85 -59.59 -53.37
C ARG A 2 -24.07 -59.35 -52.08
N HIS A 3 -24.56 -58.41 -51.27
CA HIS A 3 -24.88 -58.51 -49.83
C HIS A 3 -24.61 -57.16 -49.16
N CYS A 4 -25.25 -56.74 -48.09
CA CYS A 4 -26.59 -56.96 -47.53
C CYS A 4 -26.63 -55.92 -46.39
N TRP A 5 -27.76 -55.25 -46.27
CA TRP A 5 -28.07 -54.20 -45.30
C TRP A 5 -27.90 -54.70 -43.85
N PHE A 6 -27.30 -53.90 -42.96
CA PHE A 6 -27.62 -53.97 -41.52
C PHE A 6 -27.43 -52.60 -40.86
N CYS A 7 -28.56 -51.93 -40.59
CA CYS A 7 -28.64 -50.78 -39.69
C CYS A 7 -28.43 -51.26 -38.25
N LEU A 8 -27.48 -50.64 -37.53
CA LEU A 8 -27.38 -50.75 -36.08
C LEU A 8 -27.50 -49.33 -35.50
N LEU A 9 -28.68 -49.00 -34.96
CA LEU A 9 -28.89 -47.81 -34.13
C LEU A 9 -28.15 -48.02 -32.81
N ILE A 10 -27.11 -47.23 -32.56
CA ILE A 10 -26.46 -47.14 -31.24
C ILE A 10 -26.98 -45.86 -30.58
N LEU A 11 -27.81 -46.05 -29.57
CA LEU A 11 -28.32 -45.01 -28.68
C LEU A 11 -27.18 -44.57 -27.74
N ALA A 12 -26.56 -43.43 -28.04
CA ALA A 12 -25.53 -42.84 -27.19
C ALA A 12 -26.16 -42.19 -25.95
N LEU A 13 -25.93 -42.79 -24.78
CA LEU A 13 -26.20 -42.20 -23.47
C LEU A 13 -25.21 -41.05 -23.25
N LEU A 14 -25.67 -39.81 -23.34
CA LEU A 14 -24.92 -38.63 -22.89
C LEU A 14 -24.99 -38.58 -21.36
N THR A 15 -24.00 -39.16 -20.69
CA THR A 15 -23.77 -38.89 -19.26
C THR A 15 -23.07 -37.53 -19.15
N SER A 16 -23.85 -36.51 -18.78
CA SER A 16 -23.35 -35.20 -18.38
C SER A 16 -22.59 -35.33 -17.06
N CYS A 17 -21.26 -35.33 -17.11
CA CYS A 17 -20.44 -35.04 -15.93
C CYS A 17 -20.52 -33.54 -15.66
N GLY A 18 -21.43 -33.13 -14.77
CA GLY A 18 -21.33 -31.83 -14.12
C GLY A 18 -20.23 -31.92 -13.06
N GLY A 19 -19.00 -31.59 -13.44
CA GLY A 19 -17.97 -31.24 -12.47
C GLY A 19 -18.30 -29.86 -11.91
N ASN A 20 -18.28 -29.70 -10.59
CA ASN A 20 -18.27 -28.38 -9.98
C ASN A 20 -16.94 -27.72 -10.34
N ASP A 21 -16.91 -26.99 -11.46
CA ASP A 21 -15.80 -26.13 -11.88
C ASP A 21 -15.84 -24.81 -11.10
N ASP A 22 -15.89 -24.88 -9.77
CA ASP A 22 -15.74 -23.68 -8.94
C ASP A 22 -14.30 -23.18 -9.11
N PRO A 23 -14.09 -21.88 -9.37
CA PRO A 23 -12.75 -21.34 -9.53
C PRO A 23 -11.96 -21.53 -8.22
N PRO A 24 -10.64 -21.74 -8.32
CA PRO A 24 -9.79 -21.86 -7.15
C PRO A 24 -9.92 -20.61 -6.27
N PRO A 25 -9.92 -20.76 -4.94
CA PRO A 25 -10.12 -19.64 -4.04
C PRO A 25 -8.97 -18.63 -4.15
N SER A 26 -9.31 -17.33 -4.09
CA SER A 26 -8.31 -16.26 -4.12
C SER A 26 -7.49 -16.23 -2.82
N PRO A 27 -6.20 -15.84 -2.89
CA PRO A 27 -5.39 -15.55 -1.71
C PRO A 27 -6.01 -14.47 -0.82
N GLU A 28 -5.69 -14.51 0.46
CA GLU A 28 -5.97 -13.42 1.42
C GLU A 28 -4.69 -12.61 1.71
N GLY A 29 -4.86 -11.35 2.14
CA GLY A 29 -3.74 -10.50 2.53
C GLY A 29 -3.08 -11.02 3.81
N ALA A 30 -1.75 -11.07 3.84
CA ALA A 30 -1.02 -11.48 5.03
C ALA A 30 -1.14 -10.44 6.16
N GLN A 31 -1.24 -10.91 7.40
CA GLN A 31 -1.14 -10.03 8.57
C GLN A 31 0.32 -9.78 8.91
N LEU A 32 0.72 -8.51 8.95
CA LEU A 32 2.09 -8.12 9.23
C LEU A 32 2.41 -8.30 10.73
N VAL A 33 3.68 -8.59 11.02
CA VAL A 33 4.15 -8.85 12.39
C VAL A 33 5.36 -7.97 12.73
N PHE A 34 6.37 -7.92 11.87
CA PHE A 34 7.60 -7.18 12.14
C PHE A 34 8.33 -6.78 10.85
N PRO A 35 9.00 -5.61 10.76
CA PRO A 35 9.06 -4.50 11.74
C PRO A 35 7.68 -3.95 12.13
N GLU A 36 7.54 -3.43 13.35
CA GLU A 36 6.26 -2.91 13.85
C GLU A 36 5.84 -1.61 13.14
N GLU A 37 4.54 -1.39 13.01
CA GLU A 37 3.98 -0.21 12.37
C GLU A 37 4.35 1.09 13.10
N SER A 38 4.74 2.10 12.32
CA SER A 38 5.08 3.45 12.76
C SER A 38 6.11 3.50 13.89
N SER A 39 7.11 2.62 13.82
CA SER A 39 8.11 2.43 14.88
C SER A 39 9.56 2.51 14.39
N GLU A 40 10.50 2.54 15.32
CA GLU A 40 11.91 2.30 15.05
C GLU A 40 12.25 0.80 15.15
N CYS A 41 12.80 0.24 14.07
CA CYS A 41 13.34 -1.11 14.04
C CYS A 41 14.79 -1.13 14.56
N THR A 42 14.97 -1.52 15.82
CA THR A 42 16.27 -1.58 16.50
C THR A 42 16.95 -2.95 16.44
N THR A 43 16.28 -3.97 15.88
CA THR A 43 16.77 -5.36 15.89
C THR A 43 17.58 -5.74 14.64
N GLY A 44 17.85 -4.77 13.76
CA GLY A 44 18.64 -5.01 12.55
C GLY A 44 20.08 -5.41 12.88
N VAL A 45 20.62 -6.42 12.19
CA VAL A 45 22.02 -6.83 12.36
C VAL A 45 22.90 -5.92 11.51
N SER A 46 23.77 -5.15 12.15
CA SER A 46 24.68 -4.23 11.44
C SER A 46 25.59 -4.99 10.47
N ILE A 47 25.59 -4.57 9.20
CA ILE A 47 26.50 -5.09 8.16
C ILE A 47 27.74 -4.20 8.06
N ASN A 48 27.52 -2.88 7.99
CA ASN A 48 28.56 -1.86 7.93
C ASN A 48 28.02 -0.53 8.49
N GLU A 49 28.69 0.59 8.22
CA GLU A 49 28.29 1.92 8.70
C GLU A 49 26.90 2.33 8.17
N ASP A 50 26.58 1.99 6.91
CA ASP A 50 25.37 2.46 6.22
C ASP A 50 24.21 1.45 6.24
N LEU A 51 24.48 0.15 6.35
CA LEU A 51 23.51 -0.92 6.16
C LEU A 51 23.34 -1.79 7.41
N SER A 52 22.10 -2.19 7.67
CA SER A 52 21.75 -3.31 8.54
C SER A 52 20.87 -4.32 7.81
N GLN A 53 20.96 -5.58 8.20
CA GLN A 53 20.04 -6.62 7.77
C GLN A 53 18.82 -6.64 8.68
N VAL A 54 17.66 -6.34 8.13
CA VAL A 54 16.36 -6.39 8.83
C VAL A 54 15.60 -7.62 8.37
N THR A 55 15.02 -8.36 9.32
CA THR A 55 14.17 -9.50 9.04
C THR A 55 12.72 -9.08 9.14
N PHE A 56 11.96 -9.32 8.09
CA PHE A 56 10.54 -9.05 7.99
C PHE A 56 9.76 -10.33 8.28
N GLN A 57 8.64 -10.21 8.97
CA GLN A 57 7.81 -11.33 9.42
C GLN A 57 6.33 -11.00 9.26
N TRP A 58 5.57 -11.99 8.82
CA TRP A 58 4.12 -11.92 8.67
C TRP A 58 3.49 -13.26 9.08
N GLN A 59 2.17 -13.30 9.21
CA GLN A 59 1.43 -14.55 9.43
C GLN A 59 1.11 -15.23 8.10
N ALA A 60 0.95 -16.56 8.15
CA ALA A 60 0.48 -17.30 6.98
C ALA A 60 -0.95 -16.88 6.60
N SER A 61 -1.19 -16.55 5.34
CA SER A 61 -2.51 -16.20 4.80
C SER A 61 -3.18 -17.40 4.14
N SER A 62 -4.52 -17.37 4.09
CA SER A 62 -5.33 -18.40 3.41
C SER A 62 -5.04 -18.45 1.91
N ASN A 63 -5.21 -19.63 1.31
CA ASN A 63 -5.09 -19.86 -0.14
C ASN A 63 -3.79 -19.31 -0.75
N THR A 64 -2.68 -19.41 -0.01
CA THR A 64 -1.41 -18.79 -0.38
C THR A 64 -0.29 -19.84 -0.37
N ASP A 65 0.45 -19.92 -1.48
CA ASP A 65 1.58 -20.82 -1.65
C ASP A 65 2.92 -20.10 -1.50
N SER A 66 2.95 -18.80 -1.80
CA SER A 66 4.16 -17.98 -1.71
C SER A 66 3.84 -16.50 -1.52
N TYR A 67 4.86 -15.74 -1.16
CA TYR A 67 4.78 -14.33 -0.85
C TYR A 67 5.82 -13.55 -1.64
N THR A 68 5.49 -12.31 -1.99
CA THR A 68 6.45 -11.30 -2.40
C THR A 68 6.44 -10.18 -1.36
N LEU A 69 7.57 -10.03 -0.65
CA LEU A 69 7.83 -8.89 0.22
C LEU A 69 8.29 -7.71 -0.65
N ILE A 70 7.70 -6.54 -0.41
CA ILE A 70 8.05 -5.27 -1.04
C ILE A 70 8.43 -4.30 0.08
N VAL A 71 9.63 -3.73 0.02
CA VAL A 71 10.14 -2.72 0.96
C VAL A 71 10.59 -1.50 0.18
N VAL A 72 10.01 -0.34 0.44
CA VAL A 72 10.27 0.90 -0.29
C VAL A 72 10.96 1.89 0.63
N ASN A 73 12.13 2.39 0.22
CA ASN A 73 12.79 3.49 0.91
C ASN A 73 12.03 4.79 0.60
N LEU A 74 11.53 5.50 1.61
CA LEU A 74 10.63 6.64 1.42
C LEU A 74 11.37 7.94 1.04
N ASP A 75 12.68 8.02 1.27
CA ASP A 75 13.50 9.16 0.81
C ASP A 75 13.75 9.10 -0.71
N THR A 76 13.99 7.89 -1.22
CA THR A 76 14.41 7.64 -2.61
C THR A 76 13.29 7.10 -3.50
N ASN A 77 12.20 6.61 -2.90
CA ASN A 77 11.12 5.88 -3.55
C ASN A 77 11.58 4.62 -4.32
N VAL A 78 12.70 4.02 -3.92
CA VAL A 78 13.24 2.81 -4.56
C VAL A 78 12.71 1.55 -3.86
N PRO A 79 12.03 0.64 -4.56
CA PRO A 79 11.59 -0.63 -4.00
C PRO A 79 12.70 -1.70 -4.03
N GLN A 80 12.78 -2.49 -2.96
CA GLN A 80 13.42 -3.79 -2.93
C GLN A 80 12.35 -4.87 -2.82
N THR A 81 12.53 -5.98 -3.55
CA THR A 81 11.57 -7.09 -3.56
C THR A 81 12.26 -8.42 -3.36
N ILE A 82 11.60 -9.32 -2.62
CA ILE A 82 12.04 -10.70 -2.44
C ILE A 82 10.84 -11.63 -2.41
N SER A 83 10.93 -12.75 -3.12
CA SER A 83 9.89 -13.77 -3.12
C SER A 83 10.33 -14.98 -2.30
N THR A 84 9.41 -15.55 -1.53
CA THR A 84 9.68 -16.67 -0.63
C THR A 84 8.40 -17.46 -0.35
N ALA A 85 8.51 -18.76 -0.06
CA ALA A 85 7.40 -19.56 0.44
C ALA A 85 7.27 -19.49 1.98
N SER A 86 8.29 -18.97 2.67
CA SER A 86 8.28 -18.76 4.12
C SER A 86 7.48 -17.52 4.49
N THR A 87 7.11 -17.41 5.76
CA THR A 87 6.45 -16.22 6.33
C THR A 87 7.45 -15.19 6.89
N SER A 88 8.69 -15.22 6.37
CA SER A 88 9.74 -14.29 6.71
C SER A 88 10.77 -14.18 5.58
N ALA A 89 11.41 -13.00 5.50
CA ALA A 89 12.52 -12.73 4.61
C ALA A 89 13.40 -11.62 5.19
N SER A 90 14.68 -11.59 4.83
CA SER A 90 15.61 -10.55 5.30
C SER A 90 16.15 -9.73 4.14
N LEU A 91 16.23 -8.40 4.34
CA LEU A 91 16.79 -7.45 3.38
C LEU A 91 17.86 -6.58 4.05
N SER A 92 18.86 -6.20 3.27
CA SER A 92 19.89 -5.25 3.69
C SER A 92 19.47 -3.85 3.27
N ILE A 93 19.14 -3.01 4.24
CA ILE A 93 18.56 -1.68 4.02
C ILE A 93 19.36 -0.60 4.76
N ASN A 94 19.29 0.64 4.27
CA ASN A 94 19.99 1.79 4.85
C ASN A 94 19.51 2.09 6.26
N LYS A 95 20.45 2.32 7.16
CA LYS A 95 20.22 2.80 8.53
C LYS A 95 19.74 4.24 8.53
N GLY A 96 18.95 4.61 9.52
CA GLY A 96 18.42 5.96 9.73
C GLY A 96 17.38 6.40 8.70
N ALA A 97 16.95 5.52 7.79
CA ALA A 97 16.01 5.86 6.72
C ALA A 97 14.59 5.34 7.02
N PRO A 98 13.56 6.08 6.59
CA PRO A 98 12.17 5.64 6.64
C PRO A 98 11.85 4.67 5.51
N TYR A 99 11.03 3.67 5.81
CA TYR A 99 10.57 2.66 4.87
C TYR A 99 9.07 2.44 4.98
N SER A 100 8.46 2.06 3.87
CA SER A 100 7.20 1.33 3.87
C SER A 100 7.43 -0.12 3.49
N TRP A 101 6.58 -1.01 3.96
CA TRP A 101 6.63 -2.41 3.55
C TRP A 101 5.25 -3.06 3.50
N SER A 102 5.11 -4.02 2.59
CA SER A 102 3.91 -4.83 2.41
C SER A 102 4.26 -6.20 1.86
N VAL A 103 3.31 -7.12 1.95
CA VAL A 103 3.45 -8.49 1.46
C VAL A 103 2.31 -8.78 0.49
N THR A 104 2.66 -9.24 -0.71
CA THR A 104 1.70 -9.78 -1.68
C THR A 104 1.64 -11.30 -1.55
N SER A 105 0.46 -11.84 -1.32
CA SER A 105 0.14 -13.26 -1.27
C SER A 105 -0.19 -13.81 -2.67
N LEU A 106 0.42 -14.93 -3.04
CA LEU A 106 0.25 -15.59 -4.34
C LEU A 106 -0.17 -17.05 -4.17
N SER A 107 -1.08 -17.51 -5.03
CA SER A 107 -1.38 -18.94 -5.20
C SER A 107 -0.84 -19.45 -6.53
N SER A 108 -0.32 -20.67 -6.53
CA SER A 108 0.01 -21.43 -7.74
C SER A 108 -1.23 -21.89 -8.52
N SER A 109 -2.41 -21.82 -7.90
CA SER A 109 -3.69 -22.26 -8.48
C SER A 109 -4.53 -21.12 -9.06
N SER A 110 -4.16 -19.85 -8.85
CA SER A 110 -4.94 -18.69 -9.27
C SER A 110 -4.03 -17.53 -9.65
N ASP A 111 -4.41 -16.75 -10.66
CA ASP A 111 -3.71 -15.52 -11.05
C ASP A 111 -4.08 -14.32 -10.15
N GLN A 112 -5.00 -14.52 -9.20
CA GLN A 112 -5.37 -13.50 -8.22
C GLN A 112 -4.30 -13.37 -7.14
N THR A 113 -4.11 -12.14 -6.66
CA THR A 113 -3.23 -11.83 -5.52
C THR A 113 -3.99 -11.03 -4.48
N ALA A 114 -3.47 -11.03 -3.26
CA ALA A 114 -3.94 -10.16 -2.20
C ALA A 114 -2.74 -9.48 -1.54
N VAL A 115 -2.88 -8.19 -1.25
CA VAL A 115 -1.83 -7.39 -0.61
C VAL A 115 -2.22 -7.18 0.85
N SER A 116 -1.24 -7.23 1.75
CA SER A 116 -1.40 -6.82 3.15
C SER A 116 -1.71 -5.32 3.27
N GLU A 117 -1.88 -4.86 4.51
CA GLU A 117 -1.68 -3.45 4.82
C GLU A 117 -0.26 -3.00 4.46
N THR A 118 -0.04 -1.68 4.41
CA THR A 118 1.29 -1.10 4.24
C THR A 118 1.71 -0.46 5.54
N TRP A 119 2.73 -1.02 6.17
CA TRP A 119 3.29 -0.48 7.42
C TRP A 119 4.50 0.39 7.14
N LEU A 120 4.69 1.39 8.01
CA LEU A 120 5.81 2.32 7.99
C LEU A 120 6.76 2.00 9.13
N PHE A 121 8.07 2.18 8.95
CA PHE A 121 9.04 2.08 10.05
C PHE A 121 10.34 2.81 9.71
N TYR A 122 11.10 3.20 10.72
CA TYR A 122 12.49 3.64 10.57
C TYR A 122 13.44 2.48 10.83
N ASN A 123 14.43 2.28 9.98
CA ASN A 123 15.54 1.38 10.31
C ASN A 123 16.52 2.12 11.22
N ALA A 124 16.87 1.56 12.39
CA ALA A 124 17.70 2.25 13.37
C ALA A 124 19.05 2.72 12.78
N GLY A 125 19.43 3.95 13.12
CA GLY A 125 20.67 4.59 12.69
C GLY A 125 21.41 5.28 13.84
N SER A 126 22.13 6.35 13.53
CA SER A 126 22.77 7.21 14.55
C SER A 126 21.83 8.25 15.14
N GLN A 127 20.64 8.41 14.56
CA GLN A 127 19.68 9.44 14.93
C GLN A 127 18.97 9.04 16.22
N THR A 128 18.55 10.03 17.00
CA THR A 128 17.81 9.84 18.26
C THR A 128 16.42 10.47 18.23
N THR A 129 16.08 11.08 17.09
CA THR A 129 14.81 11.70 16.75
C THR A 129 14.59 11.45 15.26
N TYR A 130 13.33 11.22 14.90
CA TYR A 130 12.94 10.91 13.53
C TYR A 130 11.95 11.96 13.02
N PRO A 131 12.09 12.43 11.77
CA PRO A 131 11.01 13.17 11.14
C PRO A 131 9.73 12.32 11.09
N PRO A 132 8.54 12.95 11.08
CA PRO A 132 7.30 12.22 10.85
C PRO A 132 7.37 11.42 9.56
N PHE A 133 6.71 10.26 9.51
CA PHE A 133 6.53 9.59 8.23
C PHE A 133 5.74 10.49 7.27
N PRO A 134 6.00 10.42 5.95
CA PRO A 134 5.12 11.03 4.96
C PRO A 134 3.67 10.70 5.25
N ALA A 135 2.81 11.72 5.38
CA ALA A 135 1.39 11.49 5.67
C ALA A 135 0.78 10.59 4.59
N GLN A 136 0.05 9.56 5.02
CA GLN A 136 -0.67 8.68 4.12
C GLN A 136 -1.92 9.40 3.63
N LEU A 137 -2.00 9.66 2.33
CA LEU A 137 -3.16 10.29 1.73
C LEU A 137 -4.24 9.23 1.49
N VAL A 138 -5.31 9.26 2.29
CA VAL A 138 -6.37 8.25 2.30
C VAL A 138 -7.39 8.53 1.21
N ARG A 139 -7.91 9.78 1.15
CA ARG A 139 -8.93 10.19 0.19
C ARG A 139 -8.73 11.63 -0.26
N PRO A 140 -8.99 11.93 -1.54
CA PRO A 140 -9.17 11.00 -2.66
C PRO A 140 -7.91 10.16 -2.93
N VAL A 141 -8.10 8.89 -3.29
CA VAL A 141 -6.99 8.01 -3.72
C VAL A 141 -6.39 8.56 -5.01
N SER A 142 -5.07 8.48 -5.15
CA SER A 142 -4.38 8.99 -6.35
C SER A 142 -4.92 8.37 -7.64
N GLY A 143 -5.14 9.19 -8.66
CA GLY A 143 -5.69 8.82 -9.96
C GLY A 143 -7.19 8.51 -9.95
N SER A 144 -7.88 8.65 -8.81
CA SER A 144 -9.31 8.35 -8.72
C SER A 144 -10.19 9.42 -9.38
N THR A 145 -11.43 9.03 -9.71
CA THR A 145 -12.50 9.97 -10.04
C THR A 145 -13.49 10.00 -8.88
N VAL A 146 -13.76 11.20 -8.35
CA VAL A 146 -14.62 11.40 -7.17
C VAL A 146 -15.80 12.31 -7.49
N GLN A 147 -16.93 12.05 -6.84
CA GLN A 147 -18.11 12.89 -6.92
C GLN A 147 -18.04 13.96 -5.82
N ARG A 148 -18.28 15.22 -6.17
CA ARG A 148 -18.39 16.30 -5.18
C ARG A 148 -19.72 16.24 -4.42
N ASN A 149 -19.73 16.75 -3.19
CA ASN A 149 -20.93 16.86 -2.37
C ASN A 149 -21.90 17.95 -2.90
N MET A 150 -23.05 18.13 -2.24
CA MET A 150 -24.05 19.14 -2.64
C MET A 150 -23.56 20.60 -2.52
N SER A 151 -22.50 20.84 -1.76
CA SER A 151 -21.83 22.14 -1.59
C SER A 151 -20.71 22.38 -2.62
N ASN A 152 -20.51 21.46 -3.57
CA ASN A 152 -19.38 21.44 -4.51
C ASN A 152 -18.02 21.25 -3.83
N GLU A 153 -17.94 20.40 -2.82
CA GLU A 153 -16.69 20.10 -2.11
C GLU A 153 -16.32 18.62 -2.22
N VAL A 154 -15.04 18.34 -2.02
CA VAL A 154 -14.47 17.01 -1.80
C VAL A 154 -13.68 17.05 -0.50
N THR A 155 -13.82 16.02 0.33
CA THR A 155 -13.03 15.87 1.56
C THR A 155 -11.68 15.27 1.22
N LEU A 156 -10.61 16.01 1.56
CA LEU A 156 -9.26 15.47 1.64
C LEU A 156 -9.09 14.82 3.02
N GLU A 157 -8.52 13.63 3.08
CA GLU A 157 -8.35 12.84 4.31
C GLU A 157 -6.96 12.20 4.30
N TRP A 158 -6.20 12.40 5.37
CA TRP A 158 -4.84 11.90 5.51
C TRP A 158 -4.59 11.33 6.91
N ILE A 159 -3.55 10.51 7.05
CA ILE A 159 -3.11 9.98 8.34
C ILE A 159 -1.64 10.37 8.53
N GLY A 160 -1.35 11.00 9.66
CA GLY A 160 0.02 11.27 10.11
C GLY A 160 0.49 10.21 11.09
N ALA A 161 1.76 9.85 11.01
CA ALA A 161 2.41 8.96 11.96
C ALA A 161 3.86 9.41 12.20
N ASP A 162 4.34 9.15 13.39
CA ASP A 162 5.66 9.56 13.86
C ASP A 162 6.13 8.55 14.92
N VAL A 163 7.43 8.29 15.01
CA VAL A 163 7.99 7.28 15.93
C VAL A 163 7.84 7.72 17.39
N GLU A 164 8.05 9.01 17.67
CA GLU A 164 7.95 9.65 18.96
C GLU A 164 6.51 10.06 19.33
N ASN A 165 5.59 10.03 18.36
CA ASN A 165 4.19 10.43 18.49
C ASN A 165 4.02 11.90 18.92
N ASP A 166 4.83 12.80 18.38
CA ASP A 166 4.89 14.21 18.78
C ASP A 166 4.61 15.20 17.62
N ILE A 167 3.87 14.76 16.60
CA ILE A 167 3.35 15.62 15.52
C ILE A 167 2.67 16.85 16.13
N THR A 168 2.99 18.04 15.61
CA THR A 168 2.41 19.32 16.06
C THR A 168 1.41 19.89 15.07
N SER A 169 1.63 19.73 13.77
CA SER A 169 0.77 20.31 12.74
C SER A 169 0.91 19.63 11.39
N PHE A 170 -0.10 19.88 10.55
CA PHE A 170 -0.06 19.61 9.13
C PHE A 170 -0.11 20.93 8.35
N GLU A 171 0.36 20.91 7.11
CA GLU A 171 0.14 21.96 6.12
C GLU A 171 -0.38 21.34 4.83
N VAL A 172 -1.57 21.76 4.41
CA VAL A 172 -2.28 21.17 3.26
C VAL A 172 -2.15 22.09 2.05
N PHE A 173 -1.71 21.51 0.93
CA PHE A 173 -1.59 22.18 -0.36
C PHE A 173 -2.59 21.58 -1.33
N PHE A 174 -3.31 22.43 -2.06
CA PHE A 174 -4.37 22.01 -2.98
C PHE A 174 -4.45 22.98 -4.17
N SER A 175 -4.46 22.46 -5.39
CA SER A 175 -4.53 23.27 -6.61
C SER A 175 -4.93 22.45 -7.83
N ASP A 176 -5.34 23.12 -8.91
CA ASP A 176 -5.43 22.53 -10.26
C ASP A 176 -4.07 22.53 -11.01
N GLN A 177 -3.01 23.05 -10.37
CA GLN A 177 -1.63 23.03 -10.85
C GLN A 177 -0.81 21.91 -10.18
N ASN A 178 0.09 21.30 -10.95
CA ASN A 178 1.02 20.27 -10.47
C ASN A 178 2.47 20.76 -10.53
N PRO A 179 3.21 20.82 -9.40
CA PRO A 179 2.75 20.51 -8.04
C PRO A 179 1.93 21.67 -7.42
N PRO A 180 1.06 21.37 -6.43
CA PRO A 180 0.36 22.41 -5.69
C PRO A 180 1.33 23.14 -4.75
N THR A 181 1.46 24.46 -4.94
CA THR A 181 2.41 25.32 -4.20
C THR A 181 1.76 26.25 -3.18
N THR A 182 0.44 26.46 -3.28
CA THR A 182 -0.31 27.29 -2.34
C THR A 182 -0.83 26.46 -1.18
N SER A 183 -0.43 26.84 0.03
CA SER A 183 -0.99 26.34 1.27
C SER A 183 -2.41 26.86 1.45
N ILE A 184 -3.36 25.97 1.74
CA ILE A 184 -4.77 26.30 1.95
C ILE A 184 -5.19 26.19 3.41
N ALA A 185 -4.45 25.43 4.23
CA ALA A 185 -4.72 25.25 5.64
C ALA A 185 -3.49 24.74 6.40
N THR A 186 -3.42 25.05 7.69
CA THR A 186 -2.44 24.51 8.63
C THR A 186 -3.15 23.90 9.86
N PRO A 187 -3.79 22.72 9.72
CA PRO A 187 -4.46 22.07 10.83
C PRO A 187 -3.48 21.66 11.96
N ASP A 188 -4.02 21.50 13.16
CA ASP A 188 -3.30 20.89 14.28
C ASP A 188 -3.13 19.37 14.08
N ALA A 189 -2.39 18.73 14.99
CA ALA A 189 -2.06 17.31 14.90
C ALA A 189 -3.26 16.34 14.96
N ILE A 190 -4.42 16.79 15.44
CA ILE A 190 -5.62 15.92 15.57
C ILE A 190 -6.56 16.03 14.36
N THR A 191 -6.48 17.13 13.62
CA THR A 191 -7.32 17.37 12.44
C THR A 191 -6.70 16.68 11.23
N THR A 192 -7.40 15.69 10.69
CA THR A 192 -6.90 14.77 9.63
C THR A 192 -7.74 14.79 8.37
N ASP A 193 -8.67 15.74 8.27
CA ASP A 193 -9.51 15.96 7.11
C ASP A 193 -9.72 17.44 6.82
N LEU A 194 -10.03 17.75 5.56
CA LEU A 194 -10.32 19.11 5.10
C LEU A 194 -11.22 19.07 3.86
N ASP A 195 -12.37 19.71 3.94
CA ASP A 195 -13.23 19.94 2.76
C ASP A 195 -12.66 21.06 1.88
N VAL A 196 -12.55 20.78 0.58
CA VAL A 196 -12.07 21.73 -0.43
C VAL A 196 -13.09 21.93 -1.54
N SER A 197 -13.31 23.20 -1.94
CA SER A 197 -14.20 23.53 -3.04
C SER A 197 -13.61 23.11 -4.39
N VAL A 198 -14.45 22.53 -5.24
CA VAL A 198 -14.04 21.96 -6.53
C VAL A 198 -15.06 22.20 -7.64
N GLU A 199 -14.58 22.19 -8.88
CA GLU A 199 -15.40 22.24 -10.08
C GLU A 199 -15.44 20.89 -10.80
N SER A 200 -16.60 20.55 -11.37
CA SER A 200 -16.77 19.32 -12.16
C SER A 200 -15.90 19.35 -13.42
N GLY A 201 -15.27 18.22 -13.73
CA GLY A 201 -14.42 18.05 -14.91
C GLY A 201 -12.96 18.47 -14.72
N ILE A 202 -12.60 19.03 -13.57
CA ILE A 202 -11.23 19.47 -13.26
C ILE A 202 -10.45 18.34 -12.56
N VAL A 203 -9.14 18.30 -12.83
CA VAL A 203 -8.17 17.47 -12.10
C VAL A 203 -7.50 18.35 -11.07
N TYR A 204 -7.50 17.90 -9.82
CA TYR A 204 -6.84 18.57 -8.71
C TYR A 204 -5.68 17.74 -8.18
N TYR A 205 -4.71 18.45 -7.64
CA TYR A 205 -3.51 17.92 -7.03
C TYR A 205 -3.42 18.39 -5.59
N TRP A 206 -2.98 17.51 -4.71
CA TRP A 206 -2.85 17.83 -3.30
C TRP A 206 -1.71 17.08 -2.63
N ARG A 207 -1.17 17.68 -1.58
CA ARG A 207 -0.13 17.10 -0.72
C ARG A 207 -0.24 17.67 0.69
N VAL A 208 0.31 16.94 1.64
CA VAL A 208 0.40 17.33 3.05
C VAL A 208 1.87 17.38 3.46
N ILE A 209 2.25 18.42 4.18
CA ILE A 209 3.49 18.48 4.94
C ILE A 209 3.16 18.24 6.41
N THR A 210 3.83 17.28 7.04
CA THR A 210 3.70 17.01 8.49
C THR A 210 4.86 17.64 9.22
N THR A 211 4.64 18.22 10.40
CA THR A 211 5.69 18.80 11.25
C THR A 211 5.62 18.24 12.67
N ASP A 212 6.75 17.85 13.26
CA ASP A 212 6.86 17.37 14.65
C ASP A 212 7.15 18.49 15.67
N SER A 213 7.48 18.13 16.91
CA SER A 213 7.78 19.07 17.99
C SER A 213 9.20 19.64 17.94
N GLU A 214 10.12 18.96 17.23
CA GLU A 214 11.48 19.42 16.98
C GLU A 214 11.58 20.32 15.73
N GLY A 215 10.52 20.40 14.93
CA GLY A 215 10.44 21.15 13.68
C GLY A 215 10.94 20.36 12.47
N ASN A 216 11.11 19.04 12.57
CA ASN A 216 11.36 18.20 11.40
C ASN A 216 10.07 18.09 10.57
N THR A 217 10.24 17.85 9.28
CA THR A 217 9.11 17.79 8.35
C THR A 217 9.22 16.63 7.38
N SER A 218 8.07 16.17 6.90
CA SER A 218 7.97 15.20 5.81
C SER A 218 6.92 15.60 4.79
N ASN A 219 7.04 15.09 3.57
CA ASN A 219 6.13 15.38 2.46
C ASN A 219 5.42 14.11 2.00
N SER A 220 4.10 14.12 1.93
CA SER A 220 3.29 12.98 1.49
C SER A 220 3.50 12.56 0.02
N GLY A 221 4.17 13.39 -0.77
CA GLY A 221 4.08 13.34 -2.23
C GLY A 221 2.76 13.94 -2.74
N VAL A 222 2.63 14.06 -4.05
CA VAL A 222 1.46 14.67 -4.70
C VAL A 222 0.50 13.58 -5.14
N PHE A 223 -0.74 13.63 -4.65
CA PHE A 223 -1.86 12.86 -5.17
C PHE A 223 -2.64 13.70 -6.16
N GLU A 224 -3.25 13.03 -7.14
CA GLU A 224 -4.17 13.65 -8.09
C GLU A 224 -5.54 12.97 -8.06
N PHE A 225 -6.60 13.72 -8.34
CA PHE A 225 -7.93 13.16 -8.56
C PHE A 225 -8.74 14.02 -9.52
N LYS A 226 -9.69 13.39 -10.22
CA LYS A 226 -10.63 14.07 -11.11
C LYS A 226 -11.99 14.20 -10.45
N VAL A 227 -12.62 15.36 -10.60
CA VAL A 227 -13.97 15.62 -10.05
C VAL A 227 -15.04 15.39 -11.12
N PHE A 228 -16.13 14.73 -10.72
CA PHE A 228 -17.35 14.55 -11.52
C PHE A 228 -18.56 15.21 -10.84
#